data_AF-A0A485PLM8-F1
#
_entry.id   AF-A0A485PLM8-F1
#
_cell.length_a   1.000
_cell.length_b   1.000
_cell.length_c   1.000
_cell.angle_alpha   90.00
_cell.angle_beta   90.00
_cell.angle_gamma   90.00
#
_symmetry.space_group_name_H-M   'P 1'
#
loop_
_entity.id
_entity.type
_entity.pdbx_description
1 polymer ?
#
loop_
_entity_poly.entity_id
_entity_poly.type
_entity_poly.pdbx_seq_one_letter_code
_entity_poly.pdbx_strand_id
1 'polypeptide(L)'
;MDKARDGSPREPSVLLRENWPECVLGHDVEGLAHDQELPVVTKSVSLGKARGLEVNKDDIQELVEEHGQELTTDELTDLHRELQQEVTEEISSAEEEGKKAEESLTSSEIREMCEMWEAVRNCVEKHHPNKAAAVRARNLFHDNALSPF
;
A
#
# COMPACT_ATOMS: atom_id res chain seq x y z
N MET A 1 -10.72 33.05 -6.42
CA MET A 1 -10.46 32.68 -5.01
C MET A 1 -10.63 31.17 -4.99
N ASP A 2 -9.57 30.50 -5.41
CA ASP A 2 -9.60 29.10 -5.81
C ASP A 2 -9.12 28.24 -4.65
N LYS A 3 -9.96 27.29 -4.30
CA LYS A 3 -9.82 26.41 -3.15
C LYS A 3 -8.82 25.31 -3.55
N ALA A 4 -7.57 25.47 -3.10
CA ALA A 4 -6.54 24.45 -3.27
C ALA A 4 -6.99 23.16 -2.57
N ARG A 5 -7.17 22.09 -3.35
CA ARG A 5 -7.31 20.75 -2.82
C ARG A 5 -5.96 20.35 -2.24
N ASP A 6 -5.94 20.16 -0.93
CA ASP A 6 -4.88 19.44 -0.24
C ASP A 6 -4.89 18.00 -0.75
N GLY A 7 -3.93 17.70 -1.61
CA GLY A 7 -3.69 16.38 -2.16
C GLY A 7 -2.23 16.08 -1.98
N SER A 8 -1.89 15.42 -0.87
CA SER A 8 -0.60 14.77 -0.70
C SER A 8 -0.30 13.94 -1.96
N PRO A 9 0.92 14.01 -2.54
CA PRO A 9 1.27 13.19 -3.69
C PRO A 9 1.12 11.73 -3.26
N ARG A 10 0.09 11.04 -3.75
CA ARG A 10 -0.03 9.60 -3.56
C ARG A 10 1.13 8.98 -4.33
N GLU A 11 1.93 8.20 -3.63
CA GLU A 11 3.02 7.43 -4.20
C GLU A 11 2.53 6.65 -5.43
N PRO A 12 3.26 6.65 -6.56
CA PRO A 12 2.84 5.99 -7.79
C PRO A 12 2.49 4.51 -7.58
N SER A 13 3.19 3.85 -6.65
CA SER A 13 2.99 2.45 -6.24
C SER A 13 1.63 2.21 -5.56
N VAL A 14 1.10 3.19 -4.83
CA VAL A 14 -0.23 3.11 -4.18
C VAL A 14 -1.33 3.28 -5.21
N LEU A 15 -1.18 4.21 -6.15
CA LEU A 15 -2.12 4.42 -7.25
C LEU A 15 -2.18 3.21 -8.18
N LEU A 16 -1.05 2.54 -8.39
CA LEU A 16 -0.95 1.33 -9.18
C LEU A 16 -1.75 0.18 -8.56
N ARG A 17 -1.67 0.02 -7.23
CA ARG A 17 -2.41 -1.00 -6.48
C ARG A 17 -3.91 -0.69 -6.38
N GLU A 18 -4.28 0.58 -6.19
CA GLU A 18 -5.69 1.01 -6.12
C GLU A 18 -6.42 0.94 -7.46
N ASN A 19 -5.69 1.04 -8.60
CA ASN A 19 -6.29 1.10 -9.94
C ASN A 19 -6.26 -0.23 -10.71
N TRP A 20 -5.67 -1.30 -10.17
CA TRP A 20 -5.77 -2.64 -10.75
C TRP A 20 -6.96 -3.40 -10.16
N PRO A 21 -7.89 -3.91 -10.99
CA PRO A 21 -8.95 -4.78 -10.48
C PRO A 21 -8.35 -6.05 -9.85
N GLU A 22 -8.85 -6.49 -8.69
CA GLU A 22 -8.53 -7.80 -8.07
C GLU A 22 -8.79 -9.00 -9.01
N CYS A 23 -9.38 -8.76 -10.17
CA CYS A 23 -9.71 -9.72 -11.21
C CYS A 23 -8.49 -10.47 -11.79
N VAL A 24 -7.26 -9.99 -11.61
CA VAL A 24 -6.05 -10.70 -12.08
C VAL A 24 -5.64 -11.82 -11.11
N LEU A 25 -6.01 -11.73 -9.83
CA LEU A 25 -5.63 -12.72 -8.81
C LEU A 25 -6.62 -13.89 -8.70
N GLY A 26 -7.80 -13.78 -9.32
CA GLY A 26 -8.92 -14.70 -9.17
C GLY A 26 -9.31 -15.36 -10.48
N HIS A 27 -8.38 -15.99 -11.18
CA HIS A 27 -8.79 -17.06 -12.09
C HIS A 27 -9.12 -18.29 -11.24
N ASP A 28 -10.34 -18.29 -10.69
CA ASP A 28 -10.94 -19.46 -10.07
C ASP A 28 -11.21 -20.48 -11.19
N VAL A 29 -10.17 -21.25 -11.52
CA VAL A 29 -10.16 -22.30 -12.56
C VAL A 29 -10.77 -23.61 -12.05
N GLU A 30 -11.52 -23.57 -10.94
CA GLU A 30 -12.21 -24.71 -10.31
C GLU A 30 -13.32 -25.34 -11.20
N GLY A 31 -13.42 -24.94 -12.47
CA GLY A 31 -14.28 -25.55 -13.49
C GLY A 31 -13.56 -26.18 -14.68
N LEU A 32 -12.22 -26.15 -14.75
CA LEU A 32 -11.46 -26.82 -15.81
C LEU A 32 -11.31 -28.31 -15.47
N ALA A 33 -12.40 -29.06 -15.64
CA ALA A 33 -12.39 -30.51 -15.62
C ALA A 33 -11.30 -31.01 -16.58
N HIS A 34 -10.19 -31.49 -16.00
CA HIS A 34 -9.10 -32.26 -16.61
C HIS A 34 -9.13 -32.31 -18.14
N ASP A 35 -8.81 -31.16 -18.75
CA ASP A 35 -8.85 -31.01 -20.19
C ASP A 35 -7.56 -31.62 -20.72
N GLN A 36 -7.67 -32.87 -21.16
CA GLN A 36 -6.65 -33.56 -21.94
C GLN A 36 -5.94 -32.53 -22.81
N GLU A 37 -4.62 -32.36 -22.64
CA GLU A 37 -3.84 -31.23 -23.17
C GLU A 37 -3.72 -31.35 -24.70
N LEU A 38 -4.84 -31.13 -25.38
CA LEU A 38 -4.92 -31.07 -26.82
C LEU A 38 -4.20 -29.80 -27.27
N PRO A 39 -3.46 -29.85 -28.38
CA PRO A 39 -2.80 -28.67 -28.93
C PRO A 39 -3.77 -27.48 -29.05
N VAL A 40 -3.29 -26.27 -28.76
CA VAL A 40 -4.09 -25.02 -28.80
C VAL A 40 -4.89 -24.87 -30.10
N VAL A 41 -4.29 -25.30 -31.22
CA VAL A 41 -4.92 -25.34 -32.55
C VAL A 41 -6.14 -26.27 -32.56
N THR A 42 -6.02 -27.47 -32.00
CA THR A 42 -7.08 -28.48 -31.93
C THR A 42 -8.23 -28.03 -31.03
N LYS A 43 -7.92 -27.42 -29.88
CA LYS A 43 -8.94 -26.85 -28.97
C LYS A 43 -9.72 -25.71 -29.62
N SER A 44 -9.02 -24.80 -30.29
CA SER A 44 -9.62 -23.64 -30.96
C SER A 44 -10.54 -24.04 -32.12
N VAL A 45 -10.11 -24.97 -32.98
CA VAL A 45 -10.95 -25.51 -34.06
C VAL A 45 -12.20 -26.20 -33.52
N SER A 46 -12.06 -26.98 -32.45
CA SER A 46 -13.19 -27.69 -31.84
C SER A 46 -14.20 -26.73 -31.21
N LEU A 47 -13.72 -25.69 -30.52
CA LEU A 47 -14.53 -24.64 -29.92
C LEU A 47 -15.27 -23.81 -30.98
N GLY A 48 -14.57 -23.44 -32.06
CA GLY A 48 -15.17 -22.73 -33.20
C GLY A 48 -16.33 -23.52 -33.79
N LYS A 49 -16.11 -24.81 -34.08
CA LYS A 49 -17.16 -25.70 -34.60
C LYS A 49 -18.33 -25.86 -33.63
N ALA A 50 -18.06 -25.98 -32.33
CA ALA A 50 -19.11 -26.05 -31.31
C ALA A 50 -19.95 -24.77 -31.23
N ARG A 51 -19.37 -23.62 -31.59
CA ARG A 51 -20.06 -22.33 -31.71
C ARG A 51 -20.67 -22.08 -33.10
N GLY A 52 -20.65 -23.08 -33.99
CA GLY A 52 -21.18 -22.96 -35.35
C GLY A 52 -20.32 -22.09 -36.28
N LEU A 53 -19.06 -21.83 -35.92
CA LEU A 53 -18.11 -21.10 -36.74
C LEU A 53 -17.34 -22.07 -37.65
N GLU A 54 -17.17 -21.68 -38.90
CA GLU A 54 -16.29 -22.38 -39.84
C GLU A 54 -14.84 -21.95 -39.57
N VAL A 55 -14.11 -22.77 -38.81
CA VAL A 55 -12.71 -22.54 -38.44
C VAL A 55 -11.87 -23.66 -39.04
N ASN A 56 -10.94 -23.28 -39.92
CA ASN A 56 -9.98 -24.20 -40.51
C ASN A 56 -8.76 -24.40 -39.61
N LYS A 57 -8.13 -25.58 -39.69
CA LYS A 57 -6.95 -25.89 -38.89
C LYS A 57 -5.73 -25.10 -39.36
N ASP A 58 -5.57 -24.94 -40.67
CA ASP A 58 -4.38 -24.32 -41.26
C ASP A 58 -4.32 -22.82 -40.91
N ASP A 59 -5.46 -22.13 -40.95
CA ASP A 59 -5.56 -20.71 -40.62
C ASP A 59 -5.19 -20.44 -39.14
N ILE A 60 -5.59 -21.35 -38.23
CA ILE A 60 -5.23 -21.25 -36.81
C ILE A 60 -3.76 -21.63 -36.58
N GLN A 61 -3.24 -22.59 -37.34
CA GLN A 61 -1.82 -22.97 -37.30
C GLN A 61 -0.95 -21.78 -37.71
N GLU A 62 -1.27 -21.12 -38.82
CA GLU A 62 -0.59 -19.91 -39.31
C GLU A 62 -0.63 -18.80 -38.25
N LEU A 63 -1.81 -18.52 -37.66
CA LEU A 63 -1.97 -17.50 -36.62
C LEU A 63 -1.13 -17.80 -35.36
N VAL A 64 -1.07 -19.06 -34.94
CA VAL A 64 -0.28 -19.49 -33.78
C VAL A 64 1.22 -19.44 -34.08
N GLU A 65 1.64 -19.73 -35.31
CA GLU A 65 3.04 -19.61 -35.72
C GLU A 65 3.47 -18.14 -35.87
N GLU A 66 2.59 -17.27 -36.37
CA GLU A 66 2.84 -15.82 -36.51
C GLU A 66 2.94 -15.11 -35.16
N HIS A 67 2.02 -15.39 -34.23
CA HIS A 67 1.89 -14.66 -32.95
C HIS A 67 2.27 -15.47 -31.71
N GLY A 68 2.79 -16.69 -31.85
CA GLY A 68 3.09 -17.56 -30.72
C GLY A 68 4.13 -16.99 -29.74
N GLN A 69 5.01 -16.11 -30.21
CA GLN A 69 5.99 -15.40 -29.37
C GLN A 69 5.43 -14.14 -28.73
N GLU A 70 4.43 -13.50 -29.33
CA GLU A 70 3.82 -12.25 -28.84
C GLU A 70 2.79 -12.51 -27.73
N LEU A 71 2.35 -13.76 -27.58
CA LEU A 71 1.46 -14.21 -26.50
C LEU A 71 2.21 -14.57 -25.20
N THR A 72 3.53 -14.38 -25.13
CA THR A 72 4.24 -14.63 -23.87
C THR A 72 3.98 -13.51 -22.87
N THR A 73 3.90 -13.86 -21.59
CA THR A 73 3.73 -12.89 -20.50
C THR A 73 5.07 -12.42 -19.94
N ASP A 74 6.15 -12.68 -20.68
CA ASP A 74 7.53 -12.50 -20.22
C ASP A 74 7.81 -11.04 -19.86
N GLU A 75 7.40 -10.08 -20.71
CA GLU A 75 7.55 -8.64 -20.46
C GLU A 75 6.80 -8.19 -19.18
N LEU A 76 5.63 -8.78 -18.91
CA LEU A 76 4.86 -8.50 -17.69
C LEU A 76 5.55 -9.09 -16.45
N THR A 77 6.11 -10.29 -16.56
CA THR A 77 6.88 -10.91 -15.46
C THR A 77 8.18 -10.18 -15.18
N ASP A 78 8.82 -9.63 -16.21
CA ASP A 78 10.02 -8.83 -16.11
C ASP A 78 9.73 -7.50 -15.42
N LEU A 79 8.68 -6.80 -15.85
CA LEU A 79 8.23 -5.55 -15.21
C LEU A 79 7.82 -5.78 -13.75
N HIS A 80 7.13 -6.89 -13.45
CA HIS A 80 6.77 -7.24 -12.08
C HIS A 80 8.01 -7.47 -11.21
N ARG A 81 9.05 -8.13 -11.74
CA ARG A 81 10.32 -8.34 -11.03
C ARG A 81 11.05 -7.02 -10.78
N GLU A 82 11.10 -6.13 -11.76
CA GLU A 82 11.70 -4.80 -11.62
C GLU A 82 11.00 -3.97 -10.53
N LEU A 83 9.67 -3.94 -10.52
CA LEU A 83 8.89 -3.24 -9.50
C LEU A 83 9.12 -3.82 -8.09
N GLN A 84 9.20 -5.15 -7.95
CA GLN A 84 9.49 -5.78 -6.66
C GLN A 84 10.88 -5.42 -6.16
N GLN A 85 11.87 -5.34 -7.06
CA GLN A 85 13.23 -4.96 -6.72
C GLN A 85 13.32 -3.50 -6.26
N GLU A 86 12.73 -2.58 -7.03
CA GLU A 86 12.67 -1.15 -6.69
C GLU A 86 12.02 -0.93 -5.33
N VAL A 87 10.88 -1.56 -5.07
CA VAL A 87 10.20 -1.49 -3.76
C VAL A 87 11.10 -1.99 -2.63
N THR A 88 11.83 -3.09 -2.81
CA THR A 88 12.74 -3.59 -1.76
C THR A 88 13.93 -2.66 -1.50
N GLU A 89 14.45 -2.00 -2.53
CA GLU A 89 15.57 -1.07 -2.42
C GLU A 89 15.13 0.25 -1.76
N GLU A 90 13.94 0.77 -2.10
CA GLU A 90 13.41 1.99 -1.51
C GLU A 90 13.08 1.84 -0.02
N ILE A 91 12.48 0.71 0.39
CA ILE A 91 12.20 0.45 1.81
C ILE A 91 13.51 0.33 2.61
N SER A 92 14.52 -0.35 2.04
CA SER A 92 15.82 -0.50 2.69
C SER A 92 16.58 0.84 2.80
N SER A 93 16.42 1.75 1.84
CA SER A 93 17.06 3.07 1.86
C SER A 93 16.34 4.02 2.83
N ALA A 94 15.00 3.95 2.91
CA ALA A 94 14.20 4.69 3.87
C ALA A 94 14.48 4.27 5.34
N GLU A 95 14.79 3.00 5.59
CA GLU A 95 15.22 2.54 6.92
C GLU A 95 16.60 3.09 7.35
N GLU A 96 17.49 3.41 6.41
CA GLU A 96 18.81 3.98 6.73
C GLU A 96 18.71 5.49 7.02
N GLU A 97 17.83 6.22 6.32
CA GLU A 97 17.61 7.66 6.54
C GLU A 97 16.78 7.97 7.80
N GLY A 98 15.96 7.01 8.26
CA GLY A 98 15.24 7.08 9.54
C GLY A 98 16.13 6.96 10.79
N LYS A 99 17.43 6.74 10.61
CA LYS A 99 18.42 6.64 11.70
C LYS A 99 19.19 7.94 11.93
N LYS A 100 18.60 9.09 11.64
CA LYS A 100 18.93 10.28 12.43
C LYS A 100 18.25 10.10 13.77
N ALA A 101 18.98 9.54 14.73
CA ALA A 101 18.62 9.53 16.13
C ALA A 101 18.47 10.98 16.60
N GLU A 102 17.29 11.55 16.36
CA GLU A 102 16.74 12.54 17.27
C GLU A 102 16.71 11.83 18.62
N GLU A 103 17.33 12.40 19.65
CA GLU A 103 17.37 11.86 21.00
C GLU A 103 15.92 11.82 21.52
N SER A 104 15.18 10.80 21.10
CA SER A 104 13.78 10.62 21.44
C SER A 104 13.74 10.26 22.91
N LEU A 105 13.08 11.10 23.70
CA LEU A 105 12.78 10.83 25.10
C LEU A 105 12.29 9.39 25.26
N THR A 106 12.92 8.67 26.18
CA THR A 106 12.48 7.31 26.52
C THR A 106 11.11 7.37 27.19
N SER A 107 10.31 6.31 27.04
CA SER A 107 9.00 6.20 27.69
C SER A 107 9.08 6.38 29.22
N SER A 108 10.20 6.01 29.85
CA SER A 108 10.41 6.22 31.28
C SER A 108 10.59 7.70 31.65
N GLU A 109 11.33 8.46 30.84
CA GLU A 109 11.55 9.90 31.05
C GLU A 109 10.25 10.69 30.86
N ILE A 110 9.42 10.29 29.88
CA ILE A 110 8.09 10.89 29.67
C ILE A 110 7.20 10.67 30.90
N ARG A 111 7.19 9.45 31.45
CA ARG A 111 6.43 9.13 32.66
C ARG A 111 6.90 9.95 33.86
N GLU A 112 8.21 10.07 34.05
CA GLU A 112 8.78 10.86 35.14
C GLU A 112 8.40 12.35 35.04
N MET A 113 8.42 12.90 33.83
CA MET A 113 8.00 14.28 33.58
C MET A 113 6.52 14.50 33.90
N CYS A 114 5.66 13.52 33.57
CA CYS A 114 4.24 13.54 33.93
C CYS A 114 4.03 13.51 35.46
N GLU A 115 4.78 12.69 36.18
CA GLU A 115 4.70 12.60 37.65
C GLU A 115 5.14 13.91 38.33
N MET A 116 6.25 14.50 37.88
CA MET A 116 6.69 15.81 38.37
C MET A 116 5.65 16.90 38.11
N TRP A 117 5.02 16.89 36.93
CA TRP A 117 3.97 17.85 36.60
C TRP A 117 2.73 17.73 37.50
N GLU A 118 2.28 16.51 37.81
CA GLU A 118 1.17 16.31 38.74
C GLU A 118 1.51 16.82 40.15
N ALA A 119 2.76 16.64 40.61
CA ALA A 119 3.21 17.19 41.89
C ALA A 119 3.18 18.73 41.90
N VAL A 120 3.67 19.37 40.83
CA VAL A 120 3.64 20.84 40.67
C VAL A 120 2.19 21.34 40.63
N ARG A 121 1.32 20.69 39.84
CA ARG A 121 -0.10 21.02 39.74
C ARG A 121 -0.77 21.00 41.12
N ASN A 122 -0.58 19.93 41.88
CA ASN A 122 -1.16 19.76 43.21
C ASN A 122 -0.68 20.85 44.19
N CYS A 123 0.60 21.23 44.11
CA CYS A 123 1.16 22.31 44.92
C CYS A 123 0.52 23.66 44.59
N VAL A 124 0.43 23.99 43.30
CA VAL A 124 -0.15 25.24 42.79
C VAL A 124 -1.64 25.32 43.12
N GLU A 125 -2.40 24.24 42.93
CA GLU A 125 -3.83 24.21 43.21
C GLU A 125 -4.14 24.45 44.70
N LYS A 126 -3.33 23.90 45.60
CA LYS A 126 -3.49 24.10 47.05
C LYS A 126 -3.07 25.49 47.50
N HIS A 127 -1.91 25.97 47.08
CA HIS A 127 -1.25 27.11 47.72
C HIS A 127 -1.28 28.41 46.93
N HIS A 128 -1.67 28.40 45.64
CA HIS A 128 -1.61 29.61 44.83
C HIS A 128 -2.67 30.64 45.27
N PRO A 129 -2.28 31.90 45.57
CA PRO A 129 -3.19 32.92 46.09
C PRO A 129 -4.22 33.39 45.05
N ASN A 130 -3.88 33.32 43.75
CA ASN A 130 -4.79 33.62 42.65
C ASN A 130 -5.23 32.34 41.93
N LYS A 131 -6.38 31.79 42.32
CA LYS A 131 -6.89 30.52 41.77
C LYS A 131 -7.16 30.59 40.26
N ALA A 132 -7.62 31.74 39.76
CA ALA A 132 -7.87 31.93 38.33
C ALA A 132 -6.59 31.89 37.50
N ALA A 133 -5.48 32.45 38.01
CA ALA A 133 -4.19 32.37 37.35
C ALA A 133 -3.62 30.94 37.33
N ALA A 134 -3.78 30.21 38.43
CA ALA A 134 -3.39 28.80 38.53
C ALA A 134 -4.12 27.90 37.51
N VAL A 135 -5.44 28.08 37.38
CA VAL A 135 -6.24 27.34 36.39
C VAL A 135 -5.81 27.65 34.96
N ARG A 136 -5.53 28.91 34.63
CA ARG A 136 -5.05 29.30 33.30
C ARG A 136 -3.70 28.67 32.96
N ALA A 137 -2.75 28.70 33.89
CA ALA A 137 -1.42 28.11 33.69
C ALA A 137 -1.50 26.58 33.49
N ARG A 138 -2.36 25.91 34.26
CA ARG A 138 -2.60 24.46 34.11
C ARG A 138 -3.16 24.11 32.73
N ASN A 139 -4.18 24.82 32.28
CA ASN A 139 -4.82 24.54 30.99
C ASN A 139 -3.85 24.82 29.84
N LEU A 140 -3.12 25.94 29.90
CA LEU A 140 -2.11 26.29 28.88
C LEU A 140 -1.03 25.20 28.75
N PHE A 141 -0.55 24.65 29.87
CA PHE A 141 0.43 23.58 29.83
C PHE A 141 -0.17 22.27 29.31
N HIS A 142 -1.40 21.93 29.70
CA HIS A 142 -2.08 20.73 29.21
C HIS A 142 -2.25 20.75 27.69
N ASP A 143 -2.75 21.87 27.14
CA ASP A 143 -3.02 22.01 25.71
C ASP A 143 -1.74 21.98 24.85
N ASN A 144 -0.63 22.49 25.37
CA ASN A 144 0.63 22.61 24.61
C ASN A 144 1.62 21.48 24.83
N ALA A 145 1.70 20.92 26.04
CA ALA A 145 2.76 19.99 26.43
C ALA A 145 2.28 18.57 26.71
N LEU A 146 0.98 18.36 26.99
CA LEU A 146 0.45 17.03 27.30
C LEU A 146 -0.52 16.51 26.24
N SER A 147 -1.37 17.35 25.65
CA SER A 147 -2.32 16.94 24.60
C SER A 147 -1.71 16.33 23.33
N PRO A 148 -0.48 16.69 22.91
CA PRO A 148 0.15 16.06 21.75
C PRO A 148 0.62 14.60 21.98
N PHE A 149 0.61 14.14 23.24
CA PHE A 149 0.96 12.78 23.66
C PHE A 149 -0.28 12.02 24.11
#